data_AF-A0A7V8BJP2-F1
#
_entry.id   AF-A0A7V8BJP2-F1
#
_cell.length_a   1.000
_cell.length_b   1.000
_cell.length_c   1.000
_cell.angle_alpha   90.00
_cell.angle_beta   90.00
_cell.angle_gamma   90.00
#
_symmetry.space_group_name_H-M   'P 1'
#
loop_
_entity.id
_entity.type
_entity.pdbx_description
1 polymer ?
#
loop_
_entity_poly.entity_id
_entity_poly.type
_entity_poly.pdbx_seq_one_letter_code
_entity_poly.pdbx_strand_id
1 'polypeptide(L)' 'MRGLSSALMDPATGAEAVDVATALNDLAGLFYGTGDYTRARPLYERSLAIYEKALGPEHPDVATSLN' A
#
# COMPACT_ATOMS: atom_id res chain seq x y z
N MET A 1 2.58 -39.42 0.43
CA MET A 1 3.65 -38.42 0.35
C MET A 1 2.99 -37.08 0.02
N ARG A 2 2.93 -36.16 0.99
CA ARG A 2 2.44 -34.80 0.79
C ARG A 2 3.61 -33.98 0.25
N GLY A 3 3.58 -33.68 -1.04
CA GLY A 3 4.52 -32.79 -1.69
C GLY A 3 3.77 -32.08 -2.81
N LEU A 4 4.03 -30.78 -2.96
CA LEU A 4 3.50 -29.86 -3.98
C LEU A 4 2.22 -29.08 -3.62
N SER A 5 2.16 -28.54 -2.39
CA SER A 5 1.35 -27.35 -2.08
C SER A 5 2.26 -26.12 -1.97
N SER A 6 2.89 -25.71 -3.07
CA SER A 6 3.69 -24.48 -3.14
C SER A 6 3.91 -24.02 -4.59
N ALA A 7 2.86 -24.04 -5.41
CA ALA A 7 2.83 -23.36 -6.69
C ALA A 7 1.58 -22.46 -6.69
N LEU A 8 1.75 -21.21 -7.13
CA LEU A 8 0.78 -20.10 -7.14
C LEU A 8 0.87 -19.16 -5.92
N MET A 9 2.04 -18.55 -5.75
CA MET A 9 2.08 -17.13 -5.46
C MET A 9 1.90 -16.42 -6.81
N ASP A 10 0.65 -16.18 -7.20
CA ASP A 10 0.32 -15.50 -8.44
C ASP A 10 0.80 -14.04 -8.38
N PRO A 11 1.57 -13.55 -9.37
CA PRO A 11 2.04 -12.15 -9.43
C PRO A 11 0.91 -11.11 -9.52
N ALA A 12 -0.35 -11.55 -9.66
CA ALA A 12 -1.53 -10.69 -9.61
C ALA A 12 -1.87 -10.17 -8.20
N THR A 13 -1.32 -10.74 -7.12
CA THR A 13 -1.72 -10.39 -5.74
C THR A 13 -0.91 -9.25 -5.11
N GLY A 14 0.28 -8.92 -5.64
CA GLY A 14 1.10 -7.80 -5.17
C GLY A 14 0.85 -6.50 -5.94
N ALA A 15 0.74 -6.58 -7.27
CA ALA A 15 0.56 -5.41 -8.13
C ALA A 15 -0.78 -4.69 -7.88
N GLU A 16 -1.90 -5.41 -7.80
CA GLU A 16 -3.19 -4.78 -7.47
C GLU A 16 -3.21 -4.16 -6.07
N ALA A 17 -2.52 -4.77 -5.10
CA ALA A 17 -2.41 -4.21 -3.76
C ALA A 17 -1.64 -2.88 -3.77
N VAL A 18 -0.56 -2.81 -4.56
CA VAL A 18 0.23 -1.60 -4.78
C VAL A 18 -0.60 -0.52 -5.50
N ASP A 19 -1.44 -0.89 -6.45
CA ASP A 19 -2.36 0.05 -7.13
C ASP A 19 -3.39 0.65 -6.14
N VAL A 20 -3.95 -0.19 -5.26
CA VAL A 20 -4.86 0.26 -4.19
C VAL A 20 -4.14 1.18 -3.20
N ALA A 21 -2.89 0.86 -2.83
CA ALA A 21 -2.09 1.71 -1.95
C ALA A 21 -1.82 3.09 -2.57
N THR A 22 -1.53 3.13 -3.87
CA THR A 22 -1.32 4.36 -4.63
C THR A 22 -2.59 5.22 -4.65
N ALA A 23 -3.74 4.63 -4.96
CA ALA A 23 -5.01 5.36 -4.96
C ALA A 23 -5.39 5.91 -3.57
N LEU A 24 -5.09 5.16 -2.49
CA LEU A 24 -5.30 5.61 -1.12
C LEU A 24 -4.37 6.79 -0.76
N ASN A 25 -3.10 6.71 -1.16
CA ASN A 25 -2.11 7.76 -0.95
C ASN A 25 -2.52 9.06 -1.65
N ASP A 26 -2.95 8.98 -2.91
CA ASP A 26 -3.41 10.14 -3.67
C ASP A 26 -4.64 10.78 -3.05
N LEU A 27 -5.62 9.96 -2.63
CA LEU A 27 -6.81 10.45 -1.95
C LEU A 27 -6.47 11.11 -0.60
N ALA A 28 -5.51 10.55 0.14
CA ALA A 28 -5.00 11.15 1.36
C ALA A 28 -4.38 12.52 1.09
N GLY A 29 -3.58 12.64 0.02
CA GLY A 29 -2.99 13.91 -0.43
C GLY A 29 -4.03 14.97 -0.78
N LEU A 30 -5.15 14.58 -1.41
CA LEU A 30 -6.27 15.49 -1.68
C LEU A 30 -6.90 16.03 -0.38
N PHE A 31 -7.13 15.15 0.60
CA PHE A 31 -7.66 15.59 1.91
C PHE A 31 -6.66 16.45 2.68
N TYR A 32 -5.37 16.08 2.64
CA TYR A 32 -4.31 16.87 3.25
C TYR A 32 -4.23 18.28 2.65
N GLY A 33 -4.29 18.39 1.32
CA GLY A 33 -4.27 19.67 0.59
C GLY A 33 -5.49 20.56 0.85
N THR A 34 -6.62 19.97 1.25
CA THR A 34 -7.84 20.70 1.67
C THR A 34 -7.89 20.97 3.18
N GLY A 35 -6.87 20.52 3.94
CA GLY A 35 -6.77 20.69 5.38
C GLY A 35 -7.55 19.67 6.22
N ASP A 36 -8.18 18.68 5.60
CA ASP A 36 -8.89 17.60 6.29
C ASP A 36 -7.95 16.47 6.70
N TYR A 37 -7.07 16.76 7.64
CA TYR A 37 -6.08 15.81 8.16
C TYR A 37 -6.71 14.59 8.84
N THR A 38 -7.94 14.75 9.36
CA THR A 38 -8.68 13.67 10.02
C THR A 38 -9.04 12.57 9.02
N ARG A 39 -9.39 12.94 7.79
CA ARG A 39 -9.65 11.97 6.70
C ARG A 39 -8.39 11.52 5.99
N ALA A 40 -7.36 12.37 5.89
CA ALA A 40 -6.10 12.02 5.25
C ALA A 40 -5.32 10.94 6.01
N ARG A 41 -5.16 11.11 7.33
CA ARG A 41 -4.32 10.22 8.15
C ARG A 41 -4.64 8.73 8.04
N PRO A 42 -5.90 8.26 8.18
CA PRO A 42 -6.20 6.83 8.08
C PRO A 42 -5.97 6.26 6.66
N LEU A 43 -6.00 7.11 5.63
CA LEU A 43 -5.72 6.70 4.26
C LEU A 43 -4.21 6.49 4.04
N TYR A 44 -3.37 7.39 4.56
CA TYR A 44 -1.92 7.22 4.58
C TYR A 44 -1.49 6.02 5.41
N GLU A 45 -2.07 5.81 6.60
CA GLU A 45 -1.77 4.63 7.43
C GLU A 45 -2.09 3.33 6.69
N ARG A 46 -3.19 3.31 5.92
CA ARG A 46 -3.60 2.14 5.14
C ARG A 46 -2.75 1.93 3.88
N SER A 47 -2.34 2.99 3.18
CA SER A 47 -1.43 2.87 2.03
C SER A 47 -0.07 2.36 2.48
N LEU A 48 0.48 2.90 3.57
CA LEU A 48 1.74 2.47 4.17
C LEU A 48 1.74 0.98 4.51
N ALA A 49 0.72 0.51 5.24
CA ALA A 49 0.63 -0.90 5.63
C ALA A 49 0.58 -1.86 4.42
N ILE A 50 0.00 -1.42 3.30
CA ILE A 50 -0.03 -2.20 2.07
C ILE A 50 1.34 -2.17 1.38
N TYR A 51 1.97 -1.01 1.24
CA TYR A 51 3.31 -0.90 0.65
C TYR A 51 4.35 -1.68 1.45
N GLU A 52 4.35 -1.61 2.78
CA GLU A 52 5.26 -2.37 3.62
C GLU A 52 5.10 -3.89 3.43
N LYS A 53 3.84 -4.35 3.30
CA LYS A 53 3.54 -5.77 3.11
C LYS A 53 3.85 -6.27 1.69
N ALA A 54 3.62 -5.44 0.67
CA ALA A 54 3.75 -5.82 -0.74
C ALA A 54 5.18 -5.64 -1.27
N LEU A 55 5.87 -4.59 -0.85
CA LEU A 55 7.16 -4.14 -1.41
C LEU A 55 8.32 -4.23 -0.41
N GLY A 56 8.00 -4.31 0.89
CA GLY A 56 8.99 -4.24 1.96
C GLY A 56 9.31 -2.80 2.39
N PRO A 57 9.80 -2.62 3.63
CA PRO A 57 9.93 -1.30 4.27
C PRO A 57 10.97 -0.37 3.62
N GLU A 58 11.90 -0.90 2.83
CA GLU A 58 12.95 -0.11 2.16
C GLU A 58 12.53 0.40 0.77
N HIS A 59 11.33 0.07 0.31
CA HIS A 59 10.87 0.48 -1.01
C HIS A 59 10.57 1.99 -1.07
N PRO A 60 10.93 2.71 -2.17
CA PRO A 60 10.64 4.14 -2.32
C PRO A 60 9.16 4.54 -2.12
N ASP A 61 8.23 3.67 -2.50
CA ASP A 61 6.79 3.93 -2.32
C ASP A 61 6.38 3.92 -0.84
N VAL A 62 7.02 3.10 0.00
CA VAL A 62 6.85 3.14 1.47
C VAL A 62 7.31 4.51 1.99
N ALA A 63 8.49 4.97 1.57
CA ALA A 63 9.01 6.28 1.97
C ALA A 63 8.11 7.44 1.52
N THR A 64 7.49 7.33 0.34
CA THR A 64 6.57 8.35 -0.19
C THR A 64 5.27 8.43 0.61
N SER A 65 4.78 7.30 1.14
CA SER A 65 3.57 7.28 1.98
C SER A 65 3.75 7.85 3.40
N LEU A 66 5.00 8.16 3.80
CA LEU A 66 5.35 8.71 5.11
C LEU A 66 5.51 10.25 5.13
N ASN A 67 5.31 10.92 4.00
CA ASN A 67 5.59 12.36 3.80
C ASN A 67 4.30 13.18 3.77
#